data_AF-A0AA92DGC5-F1
#
_entry.id   AF-A0AA92DGC5-F1
#
_cell.length_a   1.000
_cell.length_b   1.000
_cell.length_c   1.000
_cell.angle_alpha   90.00
_cell.angle_beta   90.00
_cell.angle_gamma   90.00
#
_symmetry.space_group_name_H-M   'P 1'
#
loop_
_entity.id
_entity.type
_entity.pdbx_description
1 polymer ?
#
loop_
_entity_poly.entity_id
_entity_poly.type
_entity_poly.pdbx_seq_one_letter_code
_entity_poly.pdbx_strand_id
1 'polypeptide(L)'
;MTLSVCGTLDEILHPASADFRSLPDLIGGLMGRLADRAPLRGGALWLQDMGTLVLAQDRAGGRLCWTADGDPNDAAADPEAVVVPITYADAPVGEMRLVLDRKPDGAAPEAPILHDVARQCGYLAKRYEVRRWAERRFGRPLMMVGMSPALRELDAFLEQAAHSALPVLLTGEFGTEKAQLAAAIHGCGPRRDGPFVQVNGADPAGTPADWFARAAGGTLLLSGVDEMTPALQGQIVQHMPSQLGQWLDAPGGWTLSANGVSNGMANGTGGPRVIASTTVDLRRLAEDGRFSRPLLAELDFLCATVPPLRDRPTDIEPLVLAALERHGGRADETRTDELIALCKAYSWPENLFELERVIARLAVMTGGRPIRHGDVRRHAPWMVGGAMPAEPESDIHPVGHPKVAPLSPPVPAPADHWVHCALTRDQDALARLHGGLRKALVFLGERFADPITLDELSRQAHVSPSHLSYLFRTELQTSFKGLLGRIRIHKAQELLAACRRLPITEVAMSVGYGDLSHFEKSFRRLVGQSPREYRRNLSGAAAHG
;
A
#
# COMPACT_ATOMS: atom_id res chain seq x y z
N MET A 1 39.00 19.36 22.09
CA MET A 1 37.79 20.12 21.69
C MET A 1 36.91 19.18 20.88
N THR A 2 35.73 18.85 21.38
CA THR A 2 34.72 18.08 20.62
C THR A 2 34.36 18.84 19.35
N LEU A 3 34.21 18.14 18.21
CA LEU A 3 33.51 18.70 17.05
C LEU A 3 32.12 19.12 17.53
N SER A 4 31.91 20.42 17.68
CA SER A 4 30.55 20.95 17.75
C SER A 4 30.09 21.14 16.31
N VAL A 5 29.65 20.05 15.67
CA VAL A 5 28.68 20.24 14.58
C VAL A 5 27.48 20.87 15.26
N CYS A 6 27.17 22.11 14.94
CA CYS A 6 26.12 22.83 15.62
C CYS A 6 24.76 22.28 15.15
N GLY A 7 23.86 21.96 16.07
CA GLY A 7 22.49 21.55 15.76
C GLY A 7 22.18 20.06 15.94
N THR A 8 20.91 19.72 15.76
CA THR A 8 20.39 18.34 15.88
C THR A 8 20.40 17.60 14.55
N LEU A 9 20.28 16.26 14.57
CA LEU A 9 20.11 15.48 13.34
C LEU A 9 18.89 15.96 12.53
N ASP A 10 17.78 16.28 13.20
CA ASP A 10 16.56 16.75 12.53
C ASP A 10 16.76 18.09 11.84
N GLU A 11 17.59 18.98 12.40
CA GLU A 11 17.95 20.23 11.76
C GLU A 11 18.73 20.01 10.44
N ILE A 12 19.46 18.90 10.29
CA ILE A 12 20.19 18.53 9.05
C ILE A 12 19.23 17.84 8.07
N LEU A 13 18.45 16.86 8.55
CA LEU A 13 17.59 16.04 7.72
C LEU A 13 16.40 16.81 7.14
N HIS A 14 15.72 17.63 7.96
CA HIS A 14 14.50 18.30 7.52
C HIS A 14 14.74 19.19 6.28
N PRO A 15 15.74 20.08 6.25
CA PRO A 15 16.01 20.88 5.06
C PRO A 15 16.50 20.06 3.87
N ALA A 16 17.26 18.98 4.10
CA ALA A 16 17.75 18.11 3.03
C ALA A 16 16.61 17.35 2.33
N SER A 17 15.54 17.01 3.07
CA SER A 17 14.37 16.34 2.50
C SER A 17 13.64 17.20 1.45
N ALA A 18 13.65 18.53 1.59
CA ALA A 18 13.00 19.43 0.64
C ALA A 18 13.65 19.39 -0.75
N ASP A 19 14.92 18.98 -0.84
CA ASP A 19 15.66 18.84 -2.09
C ASP A 19 15.43 17.46 -2.76
N PHE A 20 14.52 16.64 -2.23
CA PHE A 20 14.24 15.30 -2.75
C PHE A 20 13.59 15.35 -4.14
N ARG A 21 14.36 14.92 -5.14
CA ARG A 21 13.88 14.58 -6.50
C ARG A 21 14.33 13.18 -6.86
N SER A 22 15.60 12.94 -6.58
CA SER A 22 16.21 11.62 -6.55
C SER A 22 16.89 11.37 -5.21
N LEU A 23 17.24 10.12 -4.96
CA LEU A 23 18.03 9.78 -3.78
C LEU A 23 19.45 10.36 -3.83
N PRO A 24 20.16 10.38 -4.98
CA PRO A 24 21.39 11.16 -5.12
C PRO A 24 21.25 12.63 -4.72
N ASP A 25 20.11 13.27 -5.04
CA ASP A 25 19.85 14.65 -4.63
C ASP A 25 19.61 14.77 -3.12
N LEU A 26 18.93 13.79 -2.51
CA LEU A 26 18.73 13.73 -1.06
C LEU A 26 20.03 13.60 -0.29
N ILE A 27 20.91 12.71 -0.73
CA ILE A 27 22.24 12.50 -0.15
C ILE A 27 23.14 13.73 -0.41
N GLY A 28 23.01 14.35 -1.60
CA GLY A 28 23.60 15.64 -1.90
C GLY A 28 23.16 16.72 -0.92
N GLY A 29 21.85 16.93 -0.75
CA GLY A 29 21.27 17.88 0.20
C GLY A 29 21.76 17.61 1.62
N LEU A 30 21.77 16.35 2.05
CA LEU A 30 22.27 15.94 3.36
C LEU A 30 23.75 16.36 3.57
N MET A 31 24.61 16.07 2.59
CA MET A 31 26.03 16.45 2.64
C MET A 31 26.22 17.97 2.57
N GLY A 32 25.40 18.69 1.81
CA GLY A 32 25.42 20.14 1.75
C GLY A 32 25.06 20.77 3.10
N ARG A 33 23.98 20.29 3.73
CA ARG A 33 23.58 20.75 5.07
C ARG A 33 24.59 20.39 6.15
N LEU A 34 25.27 19.25 6.02
CA LEU A 34 26.38 18.91 6.91
C LEU A 34 27.56 19.88 6.72
N ALA A 35 27.90 20.21 5.47
CA ALA A 35 28.94 21.20 5.13
C ALA A 35 28.63 22.61 5.63
N ASP A 36 27.35 23.01 5.66
CA ASP A 36 26.94 24.30 6.23
C ASP A 36 27.14 24.37 7.76
N ARG A 37 27.13 23.23 8.45
CA ARG A 37 27.12 23.13 9.93
C ARG A 37 28.41 22.62 10.55
N ALA A 38 29.33 22.10 9.73
CA ALA A 38 30.66 21.68 10.13
C ALA A 38 31.70 22.47 9.34
N PRO A 39 32.83 22.89 9.95
CA PRO A 39 33.89 23.63 9.27
C PRO A 39 34.68 22.69 8.35
N LEU A 40 34.07 22.30 7.23
CA LEU A 40 34.59 21.34 6.28
C LEU A 40 35.32 22.06 5.14
N ARG A 41 36.62 21.78 4.95
CA ARG A 41 37.40 22.24 3.77
C ARG A 41 37.22 21.35 2.54
N GLY A 42 36.68 20.16 2.73
CA GLY A 42 36.40 19.18 1.68
C GLY A 42 35.78 17.91 2.24
N GLY A 43 35.31 17.03 1.36
CA GLY A 43 34.77 15.74 1.75
C GLY A 43 34.37 14.88 0.57
N ALA A 44 34.21 13.59 0.81
CA ALA A 44 33.70 12.62 -0.13
C ALA A 44 32.80 11.61 0.58
N LEU A 45 31.72 11.20 -0.06
CA LEU A 45 30.85 10.13 0.38
C LEU A 45 30.79 9.10 -0.73
N TRP A 46 31.22 7.88 -0.45
CA TRP A 46 31.16 6.76 -1.38
C TRP A 46 30.11 5.75 -0.91
N LEU A 47 29.31 5.24 -1.85
CA LEU A 47 28.31 4.20 -1.61
C LEU A 47 28.44 3.12 -2.69
N GLN A 48 28.45 1.86 -2.27
CA GLN A 48 28.80 0.71 -3.11
C GLN A 48 28.00 0.59 -4.42
N ASP A 49 26.72 0.93 -4.41
CA ASP A 49 25.81 0.82 -5.58
C ASP A 49 25.36 2.17 -6.17
N MET A 50 25.95 3.27 -5.69
CA MET A 50 25.57 4.65 -6.08
C MET A 50 26.73 5.49 -6.62
N GLY A 51 27.98 5.17 -6.25
CA GLY A 51 29.18 5.92 -6.67
C GLY A 51 29.68 6.89 -5.60
N THR A 52 30.53 7.83 -6.01
CA THR A 52 31.17 8.81 -5.11
C THR A 52 30.55 10.19 -5.29
N LEU A 53 30.12 10.80 -4.19
CA LEU A 53 29.73 12.20 -4.09
C LEU A 53 30.91 12.99 -3.50
N VAL A 54 31.44 13.95 -4.25
CA VAL A 54 32.56 14.79 -3.81
C VAL A 54 32.07 16.20 -3.48
N LEU A 55 32.49 16.71 -2.33
CA LEU A 55 32.35 18.11 -1.93
C LEU A 55 33.62 18.87 -2.34
N ALA A 56 33.56 19.56 -3.48
CA ALA A 56 34.64 20.42 -3.95
C ALA A 56 34.40 21.86 -3.49
N GLN A 57 35.30 22.43 -2.70
CA GLN A 57 35.24 23.87 -2.36
C GLN A 57 35.79 24.75 -3.50
N ASP A 58 34.97 25.64 -4.04
CA ASP A 58 35.38 26.79 -4.87
C ASP A 58 35.57 28.03 -3.98
N ARG A 59 36.35 29.02 -4.43
CA ARG A 59 36.46 30.38 -3.88
C ARG A 59 35.09 31.09 -3.70
N ALA A 60 34.02 30.57 -4.31
CA ALA A 60 32.64 31.06 -4.21
C ALA A 60 31.71 30.21 -3.31
N GLY A 61 32.21 29.16 -2.65
CA GLY A 61 31.44 28.20 -1.85
C GLY A 61 31.54 26.75 -2.35
N GLY A 62 31.21 25.78 -1.49
CA GLY A 62 31.26 24.34 -1.81
C GLY A 62 30.24 23.92 -2.88
N ARG A 63 30.69 23.23 -3.93
CA ARG A 63 29.82 22.53 -4.89
C ARG A 63 29.95 21.02 -4.70
N LEU A 64 28.81 20.36 -4.63
CA LEU A 64 28.71 18.90 -4.61
C LEU A 64 28.59 18.37 -6.03
N CYS A 65 29.38 17.35 -6.37
CA CYS A 65 29.29 16.66 -7.65
C CYS A 65 29.40 15.15 -7.48
N TRP A 66 28.52 14.39 -8.15
CA TRP A 66 28.63 12.95 -8.26
C TRP A 66 29.64 12.57 -9.35
N THR A 67 30.51 11.59 -9.07
CA THR A 67 31.46 11.03 -10.03
C THR A 67 31.26 9.50 -10.13
N ALA A 68 31.20 9.00 -11.37
CA ALA A 68 30.86 7.60 -11.65
C ALA A 68 32.03 6.62 -11.47
N ASP A 69 33.28 7.10 -11.64
CA ASP A 69 34.50 6.29 -11.69
C ASP A 69 35.52 6.65 -10.58
N GLY A 70 35.13 7.47 -9.61
CA GLY A 70 36.05 7.94 -8.58
C GLY A 70 36.35 6.85 -7.55
N ASP A 71 37.59 6.34 -7.52
CA ASP A 71 38.14 5.77 -6.30
C ASP A 71 37.94 6.82 -5.20
N PRO A 72 37.30 6.52 -4.06
CA PRO A 72 37.21 7.45 -2.94
C PRO A 72 38.58 8.04 -2.57
N ASN A 73 39.69 7.39 -2.94
CA ASN A 73 41.06 7.89 -2.79
C ASN A 73 41.45 9.08 -3.69
N ASP A 74 40.81 9.31 -4.85
CA ASP A 74 41.21 10.40 -5.76
C ASP A 74 40.74 11.78 -5.28
N ALA A 75 39.61 11.83 -4.57
CA ALA A 75 39.21 13.02 -3.81
C ALA A 75 39.87 13.06 -2.41
N ALA A 76 40.54 11.98 -1.99
CA ALA A 76 40.96 11.71 -0.62
C ALA A 76 42.46 11.38 -0.45
N ALA A 77 43.34 12.18 -1.06
CA ALA A 77 44.77 12.14 -0.74
C ALA A 77 45.13 12.96 0.52
N ASP A 78 44.15 13.37 1.33
CA ASP A 78 44.39 14.13 2.56
C ASP A 78 44.52 13.18 3.77
N PRO A 79 45.73 12.97 4.33
CA PRO A 79 45.95 12.09 5.48
C PRO A 79 45.28 12.60 6.77
N GLU A 80 44.69 13.78 6.76
CA GLU A 80 43.96 14.36 7.90
C GLU A 80 42.44 14.14 7.86
N ALA A 81 41.91 13.42 6.86
CA ALA A 81 40.48 13.16 6.75
C ALA A 81 39.94 12.31 7.92
N VAL A 82 38.80 12.72 8.47
CA VAL A 82 37.99 11.90 9.37
C VAL A 82 37.21 10.91 8.52
N VAL A 83 37.42 9.63 8.77
CA VAL A 83 36.77 8.53 8.04
C VAL A 83 35.68 7.92 8.92
N VAL A 84 34.45 7.95 8.42
CA VAL A 84 33.28 7.38 9.10
C VAL A 84 32.71 6.27 8.21
N PRO A 85 32.70 5.01 8.67
CA PRO A 85 32.10 3.92 7.91
C PRO A 85 30.57 4.12 7.82
N ILE A 86 30.01 3.85 6.65
CA ILE A 86 28.56 3.80 6.43
C ILE A 86 28.19 2.32 6.47
N THR A 87 27.40 1.92 7.47
CA THR A 87 26.99 0.53 7.67
C THR A 87 25.48 0.35 7.58
N TYR A 88 25.07 -0.87 7.24
CA TYR A 88 23.70 -1.36 7.35
C TYR A 88 23.73 -2.81 7.83
N ALA A 89 23.05 -3.11 8.93
CA ALA A 89 23.09 -4.37 9.65
C ALA A 89 24.54 -4.83 9.91
N ASP A 90 25.36 -3.91 10.41
CA ASP A 90 26.81 -4.07 10.67
C ASP A 90 27.68 -4.37 9.42
N ALA A 91 27.09 -4.47 8.23
CA ALA A 91 27.82 -4.62 6.98
C ALA A 91 28.20 -3.25 6.40
N PRO A 92 29.44 -3.05 5.92
CA PRO A 92 29.83 -1.81 5.26
C PRO A 92 29.11 -1.68 3.91
N VAL A 93 28.43 -0.56 3.70
CA VAL A 93 27.75 -0.21 2.44
C VAL A 93 28.34 1.05 1.79
N GLY A 94 29.28 1.69 2.48
CA GLY A 94 29.95 2.89 2.00
C GLY A 94 30.91 3.49 3.04
N GLU A 95 31.41 4.67 2.72
CA GLU A 95 32.33 5.40 3.57
C GLU A 95 32.13 6.91 3.37
N MET A 96 32.15 7.66 4.47
CA MET A 96 32.12 9.11 4.47
C MET A 96 33.47 9.64 4.96
N ARG A 97 34.17 10.39 4.11
CA ARG A 97 35.45 11.03 4.39
C ARG A 97 35.25 12.54 4.46
N LEU A 98 35.64 13.14 5.58
CA LEU A 98 35.44 14.56 5.84
C LEU A 98 36.75 15.23 6.22
N VAL A 99 37.04 16.37 5.60
CA VAL A 99 38.26 17.14 5.86
C VAL A 99 37.89 18.44 6.56
N LEU A 100 38.38 18.64 7.79
CA LEU A 100 38.00 19.75 8.66
C LEU A 100 39.04 20.89 8.62
N ASP A 101 38.60 22.14 8.81
CA ASP A 101 39.47 23.33 8.83
C ASP A 101 40.44 23.36 10.04
N ARG A 102 40.09 22.68 11.14
CA ARG A 102 40.96 22.52 12.33
C ARG A 102 40.86 21.11 12.89
N LYS A 103 42.00 20.46 13.05
CA LYS A 103 42.14 19.21 13.80
C LYS A 103 41.87 19.51 15.28
N PRO A 104 40.97 18.80 15.98
CA PRO A 104 40.95 18.87 17.42
C PRO A 104 42.24 18.22 17.94
N ASP A 105 42.95 18.90 18.84
CA ASP A 105 44.21 18.43 19.41
C ASP A 105 44.10 16.97 19.88
N GLY A 106 44.81 16.08 19.20
CA GLY A 106 45.17 14.73 19.68
C GLY A 106 44.08 13.67 19.81
N ALA A 107 42.81 13.96 19.55
CA ALA A 107 41.74 12.95 19.54
C ALA A 107 40.85 13.14 18.31
N ALA A 108 40.63 12.07 17.55
CA ALA A 108 39.61 12.04 16.51
C ALA A 108 38.29 12.48 17.16
N PRO A 109 37.61 13.49 16.62
CA PRO A 109 36.38 13.95 17.23
C PRO A 109 35.31 12.88 17.03
N GLU A 110 35.00 12.10 18.06
CA GLU A 110 33.76 11.34 18.15
C GLU A 110 32.63 12.38 18.16
N ALA A 111 32.10 12.66 16.98
CA ALA A 111 30.90 13.46 16.81
C ALA A 111 29.77 12.48 16.55
N PRO A 112 28.93 12.14 17.55
CA PRO A 112 27.82 11.20 17.39
C PRO A 112 26.94 11.50 16.17
N ILE A 113 26.78 12.78 15.86
CA ILE A 113 26.04 13.27 14.69
C ILE A 113 26.62 12.82 13.34
N LEU A 114 27.93 12.62 13.21
CA LEU A 114 28.54 12.10 11.98
C LEU A 114 28.19 10.62 11.79
N HIS A 115 28.16 9.84 12.88
CA HIS A 115 27.70 8.46 12.85
C HIS A 115 26.19 8.38 12.57
N ASP A 116 25.40 9.30 13.11
CA ASP A 116 23.97 9.38 12.80
C ASP A 116 23.72 9.71 11.33
N VAL A 117 24.42 10.69 10.77
CA VAL A 117 24.34 11.02 9.34
C VAL A 117 24.81 9.85 8.49
N ALA A 118 25.93 9.19 8.83
CA ALA A 118 26.40 8.00 8.13
C ALA A 118 25.35 6.87 8.17
N ARG A 119 24.73 6.60 9.32
CA ARG A 119 23.65 5.62 9.45
C ARG A 119 22.45 5.97 8.56
N GLN A 120 22.05 7.24 8.51
CA GLN A 120 20.99 7.68 7.60
C GLN A 120 21.38 7.51 6.12
N CYS A 121 22.62 7.80 5.74
CA CYS A 121 23.13 7.48 4.40
C CYS A 121 23.02 6.00 4.08
N GLY A 122 23.29 5.12 5.04
CA GLY A 122 23.12 3.67 4.93
C GLY A 122 21.67 3.29 4.62
N TYR A 123 20.71 3.80 5.40
CA TYR A 123 19.28 3.55 5.15
C TYR A 123 18.83 4.07 3.78
N LEU A 124 19.23 5.27 3.41
CA LEU A 124 18.93 5.84 2.09
C LEU A 124 19.51 4.98 0.96
N ALA A 125 20.77 4.58 1.07
CA ALA A 125 21.43 3.69 0.10
C ALA A 125 20.65 2.38 -0.07
N LYS A 126 20.21 1.75 1.03
CA LYS A 126 19.38 0.54 0.94
C LYS A 126 18.02 0.78 0.31
N ARG A 127 17.35 1.89 0.61
CA ARG A 127 16.11 2.27 -0.08
C ARG A 127 16.33 2.44 -1.59
N TYR A 128 17.51 2.91 -2.02
CA TYR A 128 17.89 2.94 -3.44
C TYR A 128 17.97 1.56 -4.07
N GLU A 129 18.67 0.66 -3.41
CA GLU A 129 18.89 -0.69 -3.89
C GLU A 129 17.55 -1.41 -4.05
N VAL A 130 16.66 -1.27 -3.06
CA VAL A 130 15.28 -1.77 -3.11
C VAL A 130 14.51 -1.15 -4.27
N ARG A 131 14.61 0.17 -4.49
CA ARG A 131 13.98 0.83 -5.64
C ARG A 131 14.43 0.20 -6.96
N ARG A 132 15.74 0.08 -7.18
CA ARG A 132 16.32 -0.51 -8.40
C ARG A 132 15.96 -1.99 -8.55
N TRP A 133 15.94 -2.72 -7.44
CA TRP A 133 15.49 -4.11 -7.41
C TRP A 133 14.02 -4.22 -7.82
N ALA A 134 13.14 -3.39 -7.26
CA ALA A 134 11.72 -3.37 -7.56
C ALA A 134 11.44 -2.94 -9.01
N GLU A 135 12.14 -1.92 -9.52
CA GLU A 135 12.04 -1.50 -10.92
C GLU A 135 12.43 -2.64 -11.87
N ARG A 136 13.54 -3.34 -11.62
CA ARG A 136 13.96 -4.50 -12.43
C ARG A 136 12.97 -5.66 -12.34
N ARG A 137 12.39 -5.91 -11.17
CA ARG A 137 11.59 -7.12 -10.91
C ARG A 137 10.11 -6.96 -11.26
N PHE A 138 9.56 -5.75 -11.12
CA PHE A 138 8.14 -5.44 -11.28
C PHE A 138 7.85 -4.34 -12.30
N GLY A 139 8.86 -3.69 -12.87
CA GLY A 139 8.68 -2.58 -13.81
C GLY A 139 8.17 -1.29 -13.15
N ARG A 140 8.22 -1.18 -11.82
CA ARG A 140 7.82 0.01 -11.07
C ARG A 140 8.69 0.22 -9.83
N PRO A 141 8.96 1.47 -9.43
CA PRO A 141 9.64 1.75 -8.18
C PRO A 141 8.75 1.42 -6.98
N LEU A 142 9.32 0.72 -5.99
CA LEU A 142 8.74 0.56 -4.66
C LEU A 142 9.76 1.09 -3.65
N MET A 143 9.51 2.28 -3.11
CA MET A 143 10.40 2.96 -2.19
C MET A 143 9.57 3.87 -1.28
N MET A 144 9.93 3.93 0.00
CA MET A 144 9.40 4.92 0.94
C MET A 144 10.18 6.24 0.79
N VAL A 145 9.45 7.35 0.73
CA VAL A 145 10.02 8.69 0.54
C VAL A 145 9.89 9.49 1.84
N GLY A 146 10.96 10.21 2.19
CA GLY A 146 11.02 11.05 3.38
C GLY A 146 12.04 10.60 4.42
N MET A 147 12.22 11.45 5.44
CA MET A 147 13.20 11.30 6.52
C MET A 147 12.63 11.72 7.89
N SER A 148 11.29 11.74 8.03
CA SER A 148 10.62 12.02 9.30
C SER A 148 11.12 11.07 10.41
N PRO A 149 11.09 11.51 11.68
CA PRO A 149 11.44 10.65 12.81
C PRO A 149 10.71 9.30 12.79
N ALA A 150 9.42 9.29 12.45
CA ALA A 150 8.62 8.08 12.35
C ALA A 150 9.10 7.13 11.23
N LEU A 151 9.60 7.66 10.10
CA LEU A 151 10.25 6.83 9.08
C LEU A 151 11.61 6.30 9.54
N ARG A 152 12.38 7.06 10.32
CA ARG A 152 13.68 6.60 10.84
C ARG A 152 13.53 5.43 11.80
N GLU A 153 12.49 5.45 12.63
CA GLU A 153 12.11 4.30 13.46
C GLU A 153 11.76 3.08 12.60
N LEU A 154 11.05 3.31 11.48
CA LEU A 154 10.69 2.26 10.54
C LEU A 154 11.91 1.68 9.80
N ASP A 155 12.91 2.50 9.48
CA ASP A 155 14.18 2.03 8.91
C ASP A 155 14.95 1.14 9.90
N ALA A 156 14.99 1.51 11.18
CA ALA A 156 15.62 0.69 12.21
C ALA A 156 14.90 -0.66 12.39
N PHE A 157 13.57 -0.67 12.36
CA PHE A 157 12.80 -1.92 12.32
C PHE A 157 13.10 -2.73 11.06
N LEU A 158 13.11 -2.09 9.88
CA LEU A 158 13.40 -2.72 8.60
C LEU A 158 14.76 -3.40 8.59
N GLU A 159 15.79 -2.75 9.12
CA GLU A 159 17.16 -3.29 9.23
C GLU A 159 17.20 -4.63 9.97
N GLN A 160 16.53 -4.69 11.12
CA GLN A 160 16.43 -5.90 11.94
C GLN A 160 15.52 -6.95 11.28
N ALA A 161 14.34 -6.53 10.81
CA ALA A 161 13.36 -7.41 10.23
C ALA A 161 13.89 -8.05 8.94
N ALA A 162 14.58 -7.33 8.07
CA ALA A 162 15.08 -7.84 6.79
C ALA A 162 15.94 -9.11 6.93
N HIS A 163 16.72 -9.21 8.01
CA HIS A 163 17.61 -10.34 8.28
C HIS A 163 16.95 -11.50 9.04
N SER A 164 15.72 -11.31 9.53
CA SER A 164 14.96 -12.35 10.22
C SER A 164 14.14 -13.21 9.25
N ALA A 165 14.01 -14.50 9.56
CA ALA A 165 13.11 -15.41 8.86
C ALA A 165 11.67 -15.36 9.41
N LEU A 166 11.45 -14.67 10.53
CA LEU A 166 10.16 -14.60 11.22
C LEU A 166 9.08 -13.89 10.38
N PRO A 167 7.81 -14.28 10.57
CA PRO A 167 6.67 -13.55 10.02
C PRO A 167 6.66 -12.09 10.43
N VAL A 168 6.18 -11.23 9.53
CA VAL A 168 6.02 -9.80 9.80
C VAL A 168 4.56 -9.39 9.58
N LEU A 169 3.96 -8.76 10.57
CA LEU A 169 2.65 -8.14 10.47
C LEU A 169 2.81 -6.62 10.32
N LEU A 170 2.35 -6.09 9.19
CA LEU A 170 2.35 -4.67 8.87
C LEU A 170 0.97 -4.08 9.09
N THR A 171 0.85 -3.14 10.02
CA THR A 171 -0.39 -2.43 10.31
C THR A 171 -0.32 -0.99 9.78
N GLY A 172 -1.46 -0.31 9.75
CA GLY A 172 -1.55 1.11 9.38
C GLY A 172 -2.73 1.39 8.47
N GLU A 173 -3.11 2.65 8.39
CA GLU A 173 -4.31 3.11 7.70
C GLU A 173 -4.32 2.81 6.20
N PHE A 174 -5.49 2.93 5.57
CA PHE A 174 -5.61 2.83 4.13
C PHE A 174 -4.71 3.87 3.44
N GLY A 175 -4.08 3.46 2.33
CA GLY A 175 -3.20 4.33 1.54
C GLY A 175 -1.81 4.57 2.13
N THR A 176 -1.45 3.97 3.27
CA THR A 176 -0.07 3.96 3.77
C THR A 176 0.81 2.96 3.01
N GLU A 177 2.13 3.18 3.05
CA GLU A 177 3.14 2.49 2.23
C GLU A 177 3.47 1.04 2.68
N LYS A 178 2.49 0.28 3.18
CA LYS A 178 2.68 -1.10 3.68
C LYS A 178 3.30 -2.04 2.63
N ALA A 179 2.94 -1.88 1.35
CA ALA A 179 3.50 -2.69 0.27
C ALA A 179 4.96 -2.34 -0.02
N GLN A 180 5.34 -1.06 0.07
CA GLN A 180 6.70 -0.58 -0.09
C GLN A 180 7.59 -1.07 1.06
N LEU A 181 7.08 -1.05 2.30
CA LEU A 181 7.79 -1.60 3.44
C LEU A 181 8.00 -3.12 3.30
N ALA A 182 6.96 -3.87 2.91
CA ALA A 182 7.10 -5.31 2.65
C ALA A 182 8.15 -5.62 1.56
N ALA A 183 8.14 -4.83 0.48
CA ALA A 183 9.13 -4.93 -0.59
C ALA A 183 10.54 -4.59 -0.09
N ALA A 184 10.69 -3.60 0.79
CA ALA A 184 11.97 -3.25 1.40
C ALA A 184 12.49 -4.35 2.32
N ILE A 185 11.63 -4.96 3.15
CA ILE A 185 12.00 -6.09 4.03
C ILE A 185 12.55 -7.25 3.21
N HIS A 186 11.93 -7.54 2.06
CA HIS A 186 12.41 -8.57 1.15
C HIS A 186 13.72 -8.17 0.44
N GLY A 187 13.75 -6.99 -0.18
CA GLY A 187 14.88 -6.53 -1.00
C GLY A 187 16.15 -6.23 -0.21
N CYS A 188 16.04 -5.88 1.07
CA CYS A 188 17.18 -5.71 1.99
C CYS A 188 17.63 -7.02 2.65
N GLY A 189 16.83 -8.08 2.57
CA GLY A 189 17.10 -9.34 3.25
C GLY A 189 17.90 -10.36 2.41
N PRO A 190 18.30 -11.48 3.01
CA PRO A 190 19.05 -12.54 2.32
C PRO A 190 18.23 -13.26 1.24
N ARG A 191 16.90 -13.06 1.22
CA ARG A 191 15.97 -13.67 0.25
C ARG A 191 15.67 -12.78 -0.96
N ARG A 192 16.39 -11.66 -1.15
CA ARG A 192 16.14 -10.66 -2.20
C ARG A 192 16.16 -11.19 -3.64
N ASP A 193 16.91 -12.27 -3.88
CA ASP A 193 17.02 -12.92 -5.19
C ASP A 193 15.94 -13.98 -5.41
N GLY A 194 15.18 -14.33 -4.35
CA GLY A 194 14.04 -15.23 -4.40
C GLY A 194 12.75 -14.56 -4.91
N PRO A 195 11.67 -15.33 -5.09
CA PRO A 195 10.38 -14.79 -5.53
C PRO A 195 9.73 -13.91 -4.46
N PHE A 196 9.22 -12.75 -4.85
CA PHE A 196 8.33 -11.94 -4.03
C PHE A 196 6.91 -12.03 -4.61
N VAL A 197 6.04 -12.76 -3.92
CA VAL A 197 4.67 -13.04 -4.36
C VAL A 197 3.70 -12.23 -3.51
N GLN A 198 2.91 -11.38 -4.14
CA GLN A 198 1.84 -10.63 -3.47
C GLN A 198 0.48 -11.28 -3.75
N VAL A 199 -0.32 -11.42 -2.69
CA VAL A 199 -1.70 -11.89 -2.72
C VAL A 199 -2.59 -10.82 -2.09
N ASN A 200 -3.66 -10.44 -2.78
CA ASN A 200 -4.67 -9.53 -2.25
C ASN A 200 -5.74 -10.35 -1.50
N GLY A 201 -5.93 -10.08 -0.21
CA GLY A 201 -6.90 -10.77 0.63
C GLY A 201 -8.35 -10.54 0.24
N ALA A 202 -8.66 -9.41 -0.40
CA ALA A 202 -10.00 -9.07 -0.87
C ALA A 202 -10.44 -9.85 -2.12
N ASP A 203 -9.50 -10.14 -3.03
CA ASP A 203 -9.72 -10.91 -4.26
C ASP A 203 -8.51 -11.81 -4.55
N PRO A 204 -8.32 -12.87 -3.76
CA PRO A 204 -7.14 -13.72 -3.86
C PRO A 204 -7.21 -14.60 -5.10
N ALA A 205 -6.22 -14.45 -5.99
CA ALA A 205 -6.11 -15.26 -7.20
C ALA A 205 -5.28 -16.54 -6.94
N GLY A 206 -5.89 -17.72 -7.09
CA GLY A 206 -5.24 -19.02 -6.87
C GLY A 206 -5.52 -19.61 -5.48
N THR A 207 -4.76 -20.63 -5.09
CA THR A 207 -4.91 -21.27 -3.78
C THR A 207 -3.72 -20.98 -2.85
N PRO A 208 -3.89 -21.08 -1.51
CA PRO A 208 -2.77 -20.99 -0.58
C PRO A 208 -1.59 -21.89 -0.94
N ALA A 209 -1.85 -23.14 -1.32
CA ALA A 209 -0.79 -24.06 -1.77
C ALA A 209 0.03 -23.48 -2.94
N ASP A 210 -0.65 -22.91 -3.95
CA ASP A 210 0.02 -22.28 -5.10
C ASP A 210 0.84 -21.05 -4.69
N TRP A 211 0.32 -20.24 -3.76
CA TRP A 211 1.01 -19.03 -3.29
C TRP A 211 2.29 -19.37 -2.54
N PHE A 212 2.21 -20.33 -1.62
CA PHE A 212 3.37 -20.79 -0.85
C PHE A 212 4.41 -21.45 -1.75
N ALA A 213 3.99 -22.26 -2.72
CA ALA A 213 4.90 -22.87 -3.69
C ALA A 213 5.61 -21.83 -4.57
N ARG A 214 4.85 -20.85 -5.11
CA ARG A 214 5.43 -19.76 -5.92
C ARG A 214 6.36 -18.84 -5.14
N ALA A 215 6.17 -18.74 -3.84
CA ALA A 215 6.96 -17.89 -2.95
C ALA A 215 8.14 -18.62 -2.28
N ALA A 216 8.28 -19.93 -2.51
CA ALA A 216 9.35 -20.73 -1.93
C ALA A 216 10.74 -20.13 -2.24
N GLY A 217 11.61 -20.10 -1.22
CA GLY A 217 12.93 -19.46 -1.25
C GLY A 217 12.90 -17.93 -1.17
N GLY A 218 11.71 -17.33 -1.15
CA GLY A 218 11.50 -15.89 -1.19
C GLY A 218 10.54 -15.39 -0.12
N THR A 219 9.54 -14.60 -0.51
CA THR A 219 8.60 -13.95 0.38
C THR A 219 7.19 -13.94 -0.20
N LEU A 220 6.22 -14.28 0.65
CA LEU A 220 4.80 -14.20 0.40
C LEU A 220 4.21 -13.01 1.18
N LEU A 221 3.69 -12.02 0.46
CA LEU A 221 2.97 -10.89 1.02
C LEU A 221 1.45 -11.16 0.94
N LEU A 222 0.79 -11.33 2.08
CA LEU A 222 -0.66 -11.40 2.24
C LEU A 222 -1.20 -10.00 2.56
N SER A 223 -1.63 -9.26 1.53
CA SER A 223 -2.13 -7.89 1.69
C SER A 223 -3.60 -7.87 2.11
N GLY A 224 -3.97 -7.11 3.15
CA GLY A 224 -5.37 -7.05 3.61
C GLY A 224 -5.85 -8.38 4.16
N VAL A 225 -5.08 -8.99 5.07
CA VAL A 225 -5.37 -10.32 5.62
C VAL A 225 -6.69 -10.36 6.38
N ASP A 226 -7.12 -9.23 6.94
CA ASP A 226 -8.42 -9.01 7.58
C ASP A 226 -9.62 -9.18 6.62
N GLU A 227 -9.40 -8.99 5.32
CA GLU A 227 -10.44 -9.14 4.29
C GLU A 227 -10.62 -10.59 3.82
N MET A 228 -9.73 -11.50 4.24
CA MET A 228 -9.78 -12.91 3.84
C MET A 228 -10.92 -13.66 4.51
N THR A 229 -11.59 -14.53 3.76
CA THR A 229 -12.66 -15.38 4.32
C THR A 229 -12.11 -16.35 5.40
N PRO A 230 -12.92 -16.73 6.41
CA PRO A 230 -12.47 -17.69 7.43
C PRO A 230 -11.97 -19.02 6.86
N ALA A 231 -12.59 -19.51 5.77
CA ALA A 231 -12.15 -20.72 5.09
C ALA A 231 -10.73 -20.58 4.53
N LEU A 232 -10.42 -19.42 3.94
CA LEU A 232 -9.09 -19.13 3.40
C LEU A 232 -8.06 -18.97 4.52
N GLN A 233 -8.42 -18.28 5.62
CA GLN A 233 -7.56 -18.16 6.80
C GLN A 233 -7.18 -19.55 7.35
N GLY A 234 -8.15 -20.47 7.44
CA GLY A 234 -7.91 -21.85 7.87
C GLY A 234 -6.97 -22.63 6.93
N GLN A 235 -7.08 -22.43 5.61
CA GLN A 235 -6.17 -23.06 4.65
C GLN A 235 -4.75 -22.51 4.77
N ILE A 236 -4.58 -21.19 4.99
CA ILE A 236 -3.26 -20.58 5.16
C ILE A 236 -2.54 -21.18 6.39
N VAL A 237 -3.26 -21.34 7.51
CA VAL A 237 -2.71 -21.94 8.73
C VAL A 237 -2.13 -23.34 8.47
N GLN A 238 -2.77 -24.14 7.61
CA GLN A 238 -2.28 -25.49 7.26
C GLN A 238 -0.95 -25.50 6.51
N HIS A 239 -0.58 -24.37 5.89
CA HIS A 239 0.69 -24.20 5.19
C HIS A 239 1.74 -23.46 6.01
N MET A 240 1.39 -22.91 7.17
CA MET A 240 2.35 -22.25 8.07
C MET A 240 2.94 -23.26 9.08
N PRO A 241 4.23 -23.12 9.43
CA PRO A 241 4.81 -23.80 10.59
C PRO A 241 3.96 -23.57 11.83
N SER A 242 3.90 -24.54 12.75
CA SER A 242 2.99 -24.47 13.92
C SER A 242 3.71 -24.16 15.24
N GLN A 243 5.02 -23.94 15.21
CA GLN A 243 5.87 -23.75 16.39
C GLN A 243 7.03 -22.79 16.10
N LEU A 244 7.36 -21.92 17.07
CA LEU A 244 8.49 -20.97 16.98
C LEU A 244 9.82 -21.68 16.65
N GLY A 245 10.06 -22.87 17.19
CA GLY A 245 11.25 -23.68 16.86
C GLY A 245 11.36 -24.00 15.37
N GLN A 246 10.24 -24.26 14.68
CA GLN A 246 10.24 -24.54 13.23
C GLN A 246 10.58 -23.30 12.39
N TRP A 247 10.32 -22.10 12.91
CA TRP A 247 10.75 -20.85 12.29
C TRP A 247 12.26 -20.59 12.49
N LEU A 248 12.85 -21.07 13.59
CA LEU A 248 14.22 -20.79 14.02
C LEU A 248 15.24 -21.90 13.64
N ASP A 249 14.84 -23.17 13.64
CA ASP A 249 15.75 -24.34 13.60
C ASP A 249 16.26 -24.74 12.20
N ALA A 250 15.94 -23.98 11.16
CA ALA A 250 16.41 -24.26 9.81
C ALA A 250 17.37 -23.16 9.33
N PRO A 251 18.69 -23.43 9.22
CA PRO A 251 19.64 -22.50 8.62
C PRO A 251 19.31 -22.38 7.12
N GLY A 252 18.41 -21.45 6.78
CA GLY A 252 17.81 -21.29 5.44
C GLY A 252 16.29 -21.08 5.43
N GLY A 253 15.60 -21.32 6.55
CA GLY A 253 14.12 -21.32 6.66
C GLY A 253 13.51 -22.72 6.66
N TRP A 254 12.28 -22.84 7.15
CA TRP A 254 11.50 -24.08 7.23
C TRP A 254 11.29 -24.73 5.86
N THR A 255 11.05 -26.04 5.75
CA THR A 255 10.87 -26.73 4.45
C THR A 255 9.38 -26.89 4.09
N LEU A 256 9.01 -26.47 2.87
CA LEU A 256 7.67 -26.70 2.31
C LEU A 256 7.64 -28.08 1.61
N SER A 257 6.82 -29.02 2.09
CA SER A 257 6.57 -30.32 1.43
C SER A 257 5.25 -30.29 0.67
N ALA A 258 5.10 -31.18 -0.32
CA ALA A 258 3.93 -31.31 -1.18
C ALA A 258 2.59 -31.52 -0.43
N ASN A 259 2.66 -31.95 0.84
CA ASN A 259 1.51 -32.18 1.73
C ASN A 259 1.49 -31.27 2.97
N GLY A 260 2.31 -30.20 3.05
CA GLY A 260 2.41 -29.31 4.22
C GLY A 260 3.84 -29.17 4.76
N VAL A 261 3.99 -28.70 6.00
CA VAL A 261 5.31 -28.48 6.65
C VAL A 261 5.96 -29.83 7.00
N SER A 262 7.22 -30.05 6.59
CA SER A 262 7.98 -31.26 6.96
C SER A 262 9.12 -30.93 7.93
N ASN A 263 9.18 -31.63 9.06
CA ASN A 263 10.34 -31.66 9.95
C ASN A 263 11.44 -32.53 9.33
N GLY A 264 12.36 -31.93 8.56
CA GLY A 264 13.56 -32.63 8.12
C GLY A 264 14.29 -32.00 6.94
N MET A 265 15.62 -32.15 6.95
CA MET A 265 16.54 -31.82 5.86
C MET A 265 16.20 -32.61 4.60
N ALA A 266 15.36 -32.06 3.74
CA ALA A 266 15.30 -32.41 2.33
C ALA A 266 16.00 -31.31 1.54
N ASN A 267 16.69 -31.67 0.45
CA ASN A 267 17.37 -30.76 -0.49
C ASN A 267 16.40 -29.81 -1.27
N GLY A 268 15.30 -29.38 -0.64
CA GLY A 268 14.29 -28.50 -1.22
C GLY A 268 14.59 -27.03 -0.97
N THR A 269 14.10 -26.16 -1.84
CA THR A 269 14.04 -24.72 -1.59
C THR A 269 13.22 -24.46 -0.32
N GLY A 270 13.78 -23.72 0.64
CA GLY A 270 13.08 -23.36 1.88
C GLY A 270 11.72 -22.71 1.61
N GLY A 271 10.79 -22.82 2.55
CA GLY A 271 9.49 -22.18 2.54
C GLY A 271 9.59 -20.64 2.53
N PRO A 272 8.52 -19.96 2.10
CA PRO A 272 8.53 -18.51 2.03
C PRO A 272 8.64 -17.86 3.41
N ARG A 273 9.21 -16.66 3.42
CA ARG A 273 8.91 -15.70 4.50
C ARG A 273 7.48 -15.24 4.33
N VAL A 274 6.69 -15.15 5.40
CA VAL A 274 5.35 -14.58 5.33
C VAL A 274 5.35 -13.15 5.86
N ILE A 275 4.84 -12.22 5.07
CA ILE A 275 4.53 -10.86 5.50
C ILE A 275 3.03 -10.70 5.33
N ALA A 276 2.32 -10.24 6.35
CA ALA A 276 0.91 -9.90 6.27
C ALA A 276 0.72 -8.40 6.42
N SER A 277 -0.33 -7.84 5.83
CA SER A 277 -0.74 -6.47 6.09
C SER A 277 -2.22 -6.36 6.41
N THR A 278 -2.57 -5.39 7.24
CA THR A 278 -3.94 -5.12 7.70
C THR A 278 -4.15 -3.62 7.86
N THR A 279 -5.40 -3.18 7.76
CA THR A 279 -5.81 -1.80 8.11
C THR A 279 -6.56 -1.72 9.44
N VAL A 280 -6.84 -2.87 10.06
CA VAL A 280 -7.62 -3.00 11.28
C VAL A 280 -6.87 -3.81 12.33
N ASP A 281 -7.32 -3.71 13.57
CA ASP A 281 -6.79 -4.50 14.68
C ASP A 281 -7.24 -5.97 14.58
N LEU A 282 -6.30 -6.84 14.19
CA LEU A 282 -6.56 -8.28 14.08
C LEU A 282 -6.80 -8.96 15.44
N ARG A 283 -6.22 -8.44 16.53
CA ARG A 283 -6.44 -8.99 17.88
C ARG A 283 -7.90 -8.80 18.27
N ARG A 284 -8.43 -7.59 18.07
CA ARG A 284 -9.86 -7.30 18.28
C ARG A 284 -10.76 -8.16 17.39
N LEU A 285 -10.45 -8.29 16.09
CA LEU A 285 -11.23 -9.17 15.21
C LEU A 285 -11.20 -10.64 15.64
N ALA A 286 -10.08 -11.11 16.20
CA ALA A 286 -9.95 -12.48 16.69
C ALA A 286 -10.68 -12.72 18.03
N GLU A 287 -10.80 -11.69 18.87
CA GLU A 287 -11.65 -11.68 20.05
C GLU A 287 -13.13 -11.76 19.66
N ASP A 288 -13.53 -10.99 18.65
CA ASP A 288 -14.89 -10.95 18.08
C ASP A 288 -15.25 -12.20 17.24
N GLY A 289 -14.33 -13.16 17.08
CA GLY A 289 -14.53 -14.38 16.27
C GLY A 289 -14.61 -14.13 14.76
N ARG A 290 -14.22 -12.93 14.30
CA ARG A 290 -14.18 -12.52 12.89
C ARG A 290 -12.84 -12.79 12.22
N PHE A 291 -11.81 -13.11 13.00
CA PHE A 291 -10.48 -13.51 12.52
C PHE A 291 -9.98 -14.76 13.24
N SER A 292 -9.25 -15.60 12.53
CA SER A 292 -8.70 -16.86 13.03
C SER A 292 -7.60 -16.60 14.07
N ARG A 293 -7.86 -16.96 15.34
CA ARG A 293 -6.84 -16.94 16.41
C ARG A 293 -5.58 -17.75 16.05
N PRO A 294 -5.69 -18.97 15.47
CA PRO A 294 -4.52 -19.69 14.98
C PRO A 294 -3.71 -18.90 13.94
N LEU A 295 -4.38 -18.25 12.97
CA LEU A 295 -3.65 -17.48 11.95
C LEU A 295 -2.97 -16.25 12.56
N LEU A 296 -3.64 -15.56 13.50
CA LEU A 296 -3.05 -14.44 14.20
C LEU A 296 -1.78 -14.84 14.95
N ALA A 297 -1.81 -15.98 15.65
CA ALA A 297 -0.64 -16.50 16.35
C ALA A 297 0.55 -16.79 15.42
N GLU A 298 0.29 -17.16 14.17
CA GLU A 298 1.34 -17.37 13.16
C GLU A 298 1.85 -16.08 12.48
N LEU A 299 1.12 -14.97 12.59
CA LEU A 299 1.48 -13.70 11.95
C LEU A 299 2.10 -12.69 12.92
N ASP A 300 1.66 -12.67 14.18
CA ASP A 300 1.99 -11.65 15.20
C ASP A 300 3.36 -11.91 15.87
N PHE A 301 4.42 -12.04 15.06
CA PHE A 301 5.81 -12.20 15.55
C PHE A 301 6.59 -10.88 15.56
N LEU A 302 6.84 -10.31 14.38
CA LEU A 302 7.44 -8.98 14.21
C LEU A 302 6.36 -8.03 13.72
N CYS A 303 6.13 -6.93 14.44
CA CYS A 303 5.03 -6.02 14.12
C CYS A 303 5.57 -4.60 13.89
N ALA A 304 5.13 -3.99 12.80
CA ALA A 304 5.41 -2.59 12.51
C ALA A 304 4.17 -1.87 12.00
N THR A 305 3.92 -0.70 12.56
CA THR A 305 2.85 0.20 12.11
C THR A 305 3.43 1.20 11.14
N VAL A 306 2.89 1.26 9.92
CA VAL A 306 3.27 2.30 8.96
C VAL A 306 2.55 3.60 9.31
N PRO A 307 3.30 4.66 9.69
CA PRO A 307 2.70 5.90 10.17
C PRO A 307 1.91 6.62 9.06
N PRO A 308 0.74 7.19 9.39
CA PRO A 308 -0.04 7.97 8.44
C PRO A 308 0.65 9.30 8.11
N LEU A 309 0.28 9.94 7.00
CA LEU A 309 0.96 11.16 6.51
C LEU A 309 0.83 12.35 7.45
N ARG A 310 -0.26 12.45 8.22
CA ARG A 310 -0.43 13.51 9.24
C ARG A 310 0.63 13.47 10.35
N ASP A 311 1.19 12.30 10.61
CA ASP A 311 2.26 12.12 11.62
C ASP A 311 3.65 12.34 10.99
N ARG A 312 3.70 12.67 9.69
CA ARG A 312 4.92 12.82 8.89
C ARG A 312 4.96 14.13 8.09
N PRO A 313 4.71 15.29 8.71
CA PRO A 313 4.57 16.56 7.99
C PRO A 313 5.82 16.97 7.19
N THR A 314 7.00 16.51 7.64
CA THR A 314 8.28 16.76 6.96
C THR A 314 8.41 15.99 5.65
N ASP A 315 7.69 14.87 5.50
CA ASP A 315 7.75 14.02 4.32
C ASP A 315 6.78 14.48 3.21
N ILE A 316 5.79 15.32 3.55
CA ILE A 316 4.74 15.76 2.62
C ILE A 316 5.33 16.51 1.41
N GLU A 317 6.28 17.41 1.64
CA GLU A 317 6.90 18.18 0.55
C GLU A 317 7.70 17.29 -0.43
N PRO A 318 8.61 16.43 0.03
CA PRO A 318 9.25 15.41 -0.81
C PRO A 318 8.23 14.58 -1.62
N LEU A 319 7.14 14.16 -0.99
CA LEU A 319 6.09 13.36 -1.64
C LEU A 319 5.34 14.14 -2.72
N VAL A 320 5.04 15.42 -2.48
CA VAL A 320 4.40 16.29 -3.47
C VAL A 320 5.32 16.49 -4.67
N LEU A 321 6.61 16.76 -4.44
CA LEU A 321 7.59 16.92 -5.53
C LEU A 321 7.68 15.64 -6.39
N ALA A 322 7.84 14.48 -5.74
CA ALA A 322 7.91 13.20 -6.43
C ALA A 322 6.62 12.89 -7.22
N ALA A 323 5.45 13.24 -6.69
CA ALA A 323 4.18 13.08 -7.39
C ALA A 323 4.05 14.02 -8.60
N LEU A 324 4.48 15.28 -8.48
CA LEU A 324 4.49 16.24 -9.60
C LEU A 324 5.35 15.73 -10.76
N GLU A 325 6.58 15.28 -10.47
CA GLU A 325 7.50 14.75 -11.48
C GLU A 325 6.92 13.52 -12.19
N ARG A 326 6.33 12.59 -11.44
CA ARG A 326 5.73 11.37 -11.98
C ARG A 326 4.56 11.65 -12.94
N HIS A 327 3.80 12.71 -12.67
CA HIS A 327 2.64 13.09 -13.46
C HIS A 327 2.93 14.15 -14.52
N GLY A 328 4.21 14.34 -14.87
CA GLY A 328 4.64 15.18 -16.00
C GLY A 328 4.69 16.68 -15.71
N GLY A 329 4.49 17.09 -14.46
CA GLY A 329 4.78 18.44 -14.01
C GLY A 329 6.28 18.59 -13.76
N ARG A 330 6.91 19.65 -14.31
CA ARG A 330 8.25 20.04 -13.87
C ARG A 330 8.10 20.58 -12.45
N ALA A 331 8.54 19.81 -11.44
CA ALA A 331 8.26 20.13 -10.04
C ALA A 331 8.69 21.55 -9.67
N ASP A 332 9.85 22.02 -10.13
CA ASP A 332 10.33 23.39 -9.92
C ASP A 332 9.42 24.49 -10.47
N GLU A 333 8.73 24.19 -11.57
CA GLU A 333 7.88 25.16 -12.26
C GLU A 333 6.45 25.12 -11.76
N THR A 334 6.03 23.99 -11.16
CA THR A 334 4.66 23.74 -10.71
C THR A 334 4.48 23.91 -9.20
N ARG A 335 5.51 23.59 -8.40
CA ARG A 335 5.50 23.68 -6.94
C ARG A 335 5.52 25.14 -6.48
N THR A 336 4.72 25.43 -5.46
CA THR A 336 4.71 26.73 -4.78
C THR A 336 4.72 26.52 -3.28
N ASP A 337 5.28 27.46 -2.51
CA ASP A 337 5.26 27.38 -1.04
C ASP A 337 3.83 27.35 -0.50
N GLU A 338 2.90 28.01 -1.20
CA GLU A 338 1.47 28.00 -0.89
C GLU A 338 0.85 26.60 -1.03
N LEU A 339 1.15 25.88 -2.11
CA LEU A 339 0.72 24.49 -2.29
C LEU A 339 1.26 23.62 -1.15
N ILE A 340 2.56 23.72 -0.85
CA ILE A 340 3.21 22.94 0.20
C ILE A 340 2.59 23.24 1.57
N ALA A 341 2.33 24.50 1.89
CA ALA A 341 1.69 24.90 3.15
C ALA A 341 0.28 24.28 3.28
N LEU A 342 -0.51 24.31 2.19
CA LEU A 342 -1.84 23.68 2.18
C LEU A 342 -1.76 22.16 2.33
N CYS A 343 -0.81 21.53 1.64
CA CYS A 343 -0.57 20.09 1.76
C CYS A 343 -0.13 19.70 3.18
N LYS A 344 0.72 20.50 3.84
CA LYS A 344 1.18 20.26 5.23
C LYS A 344 0.07 20.47 6.26
N ALA A 345 -0.89 21.34 5.97
CA ALA A 345 -2.01 21.63 6.86
C ALA A 345 -3.17 20.61 6.75
N TYR A 346 -3.19 19.79 5.70
CA TYR A 346 -4.25 18.80 5.47
C TYR A 346 -3.89 17.45 6.08
N SER A 347 -4.89 16.74 6.64
CA SER A 347 -4.67 15.51 7.42
C SER A 347 -4.44 14.25 6.58
N TRP A 348 -4.72 14.28 5.27
CA TRP A 348 -4.57 13.16 4.34
C TRP A 348 -5.24 11.85 4.84
N PRO A 349 -6.57 11.80 4.99
CA PRO A 349 -7.29 10.62 5.47
C PRO A 349 -7.08 9.35 4.63
N GLU A 350 -6.85 9.45 3.30
CA GLU A 350 -6.43 8.30 2.48
C GLU A 350 -4.92 8.27 2.20
N ASN A 351 -4.12 8.98 3.01
CA ASN A 351 -2.66 8.98 2.99
C ASN A 351 -2.09 9.22 1.58
N LEU A 352 -1.11 8.43 1.16
CA LEU A 352 -0.41 8.60 -0.13
C LEU A 352 -1.36 8.41 -1.32
N PHE A 353 -2.40 7.57 -1.16
CA PHE A 353 -3.39 7.35 -2.21
C PHE A 353 -4.17 8.63 -2.54
N GLU A 354 -4.57 9.39 -1.53
CA GLU A 354 -5.20 10.70 -1.74
C GLU A 354 -4.19 11.72 -2.28
N LEU A 355 -2.99 11.80 -1.69
CA LEU A 355 -1.95 12.73 -2.10
C LEU A 355 -1.62 12.60 -3.58
N GLU A 356 -1.35 11.39 -4.06
CA GLU A 356 -1.03 11.16 -5.48
C GLU A 356 -2.20 11.58 -6.39
N ARG A 357 -3.44 11.24 -6.03
CA ARG A 357 -4.64 11.62 -6.82
C ARG A 357 -4.85 13.13 -6.87
N VAL A 358 -4.66 13.81 -5.74
CA VAL A 358 -4.80 15.27 -5.64
C VAL A 358 -3.71 15.96 -6.46
N ILE A 359 -2.46 15.58 -6.28
CA ILE A 359 -1.32 16.20 -6.99
C ILE A 359 -1.39 15.93 -8.49
N ALA A 360 -1.71 14.70 -8.91
CA ALA A 360 -1.93 14.36 -10.32
C ALA A 360 -3.03 15.24 -10.95
N ARG A 361 -4.16 15.39 -10.23
CA ARG A 361 -5.26 16.26 -10.68
C ARG A 361 -4.80 17.70 -10.82
N LEU A 362 -4.11 18.25 -9.82
CA LEU A 362 -3.63 19.64 -9.87
C LEU A 362 -2.64 19.85 -11.00
N ALA A 363 -1.69 18.94 -11.20
CA ALA A 363 -0.71 19.00 -12.29
C ALA A 363 -1.39 19.06 -13.68
N VAL A 364 -2.37 18.18 -13.92
CA VAL A 364 -3.12 18.14 -15.19
C VAL A 364 -3.99 19.39 -15.37
N MET A 365 -4.76 19.76 -14.35
CA MET A 365 -5.73 20.87 -14.46
C MET A 365 -5.07 22.25 -14.55
N THR A 366 -3.84 22.38 -14.07
CA THR A 366 -3.06 23.62 -14.20
C THR A 366 -2.21 23.66 -15.47
N GLY A 367 -2.06 22.54 -16.19
CA GLY A 367 -1.27 22.48 -17.41
C GLY A 367 0.20 22.80 -17.19
N GLY A 368 0.75 22.47 -16.01
CA GLY A 368 2.16 22.68 -15.69
C GLY A 368 2.53 24.09 -15.20
N ARG A 369 1.59 25.01 -15.04
CA ARG A 369 1.87 26.33 -14.42
C ARG A 369 1.98 26.22 -12.89
N PRO A 370 2.60 27.19 -12.19
CA PRO A 370 2.65 27.23 -10.73
C PRO A 370 1.26 27.08 -10.10
N ILE A 371 1.09 26.08 -9.24
CA ILE A 371 -0.18 25.75 -8.58
C ILE A 371 -0.40 26.72 -7.41
N ARG A 372 -1.49 27.48 -7.44
CA ARG A 372 -1.84 28.44 -6.37
C ARG A 372 -3.04 27.95 -5.56
N HIS A 373 -3.32 28.58 -4.44
CA HIS A 373 -4.47 28.26 -3.58
C HIS A 373 -5.82 28.33 -4.32
N GLY A 374 -5.97 29.21 -5.30
CA GLY A 374 -7.16 29.26 -6.15
C GLY A 374 -7.39 27.97 -6.96
N ASP A 375 -6.30 27.32 -7.39
CA ASP A 375 -6.34 26.04 -8.11
C ASP A 375 -6.72 24.91 -7.16
N VAL A 376 -6.15 24.89 -5.95
CA VAL A 376 -6.52 23.94 -4.89
C VAL A 376 -8.00 24.10 -4.51
N ARG A 377 -8.50 25.33 -4.31
CA ARG A 377 -9.93 25.57 -4.06
C ARG A 377 -10.83 25.09 -5.19
N ARG A 378 -10.39 25.22 -6.44
CA ARG A 378 -11.20 24.81 -7.60
C ARG A 378 -11.19 23.30 -7.81
N HIS A 379 -10.06 22.63 -7.60
CA HIS A 379 -9.86 21.24 -8.02
C HIS A 379 -9.76 20.24 -6.85
N ALA A 380 -9.49 20.72 -5.64
CA ALA A 380 -9.46 19.97 -4.38
C ALA A 380 -10.06 20.81 -3.22
N PRO A 381 -11.33 21.29 -3.33
CA PRO A 381 -11.92 22.23 -2.36
C PRO A 381 -11.95 21.72 -0.91
N TRP A 382 -12.04 20.41 -0.71
CA TRP A 382 -12.09 19.78 0.62
C TRP A 382 -10.79 19.91 1.42
N MET A 383 -9.67 20.25 0.77
CA MET A 383 -8.41 20.56 1.48
C MET A 383 -8.43 21.94 2.16
N VAL A 384 -9.31 22.84 1.73
CA VAL A 384 -9.28 24.27 2.09
C VAL A 384 -10.53 24.70 2.87
N GLY A 385 -11.65 24.01 2.68
CA GLY A 385 -12.84 24.15 3.53
C GLY A 385 -12.76 23.15 4.66
N GLY A 386 -12.42 23.60 5.87
CA GLY A 386 -12.14 22.75 7.03
C GLY A 386 -13.09 21.57 7.21
N ALA A 387 -12.49 20.40 7.45
CA ALA A 387 -13.09 19.11 7.80
C ALA A 387 -14.06 18.49 6.77
N MET A 388 -13.58 17.45 6.08
CA MET A 388 -14.44 16.30 5.83
C MET A 388 -14.88 15.78 7.20
N PRO A 389 -16.16 15.41 7.44
CA PRO A 389 -16.60 14.92 8.75
C PRO A 389 -15.67 13.78 9.18
N ALA A 390 -15.05 13.94 10.35
CA ALA A 390 -14.28 12.87 10.96
C ALA A 390 -15.16 11.62 11.02
N GLU A 391 -14.65 10.49 10.55
CA GLU A 391 -15.21 9.20 10.92
C GLU A 391 -15.25 9.15 12.45
N PRO A 392 -16.38 8.80 13.09
CA PRO A 392 -16.39 8.69 14.54
C PRO A 392 -15.51 7.51 14.94
N GLU A 393 -14.46 7.80 15.71
CA GLU A 393 -13.70 6.80 16.46
C GLU A 393 -14.67 5.97 17.30
N SER A 394 -14.59 4.64 17.12
CA SER A 394 -15.43 3.67 17.79
C SER A 394 -14.99 3.48 19.25
N ASP A 395 -15.42 4.35 20.14
CA ASP A 395 -15.44 4.05 21.57
C ASP A 395 -16.84 3.65 22.02
N ILE A 396 -16.90 2.46 22.62
CA ILE A 396 -18.10 1.79 23.08
C ILE A 396 -18.35 2.17 24.54
N HIS A 397 -19.62 2.50 24.84
CA HIS A 397 -20.35 2.52 26.13
C HIS A 397 -20.67 3.89 26.77
N PRO A 398 -21.74 4.02 27.59
CA PRO A 398 -23.13 3.64 27.36
C PRO A 398 -24.12 4.83 27.59
N VAL A 399 -25.21 4.81 26.80
CA VAL A 399 -26.52 5.51 26.92
C VAL A 399 -26.67 6.75 27.82
N GLY A 400 -27.11 7.85 27.19
CA GLY A 400 -27.82 8.95 27.86
C GLY A 400 -28.35 10.02 26.88
N HIS A 401 -29.44 9.75 26.16
CA HIS A 401 -30.10 10.76 25.33
C HIS A 401 -31.11 11.60 26.13
N PRO A 402 -31.19 12.92 25.85
CA PRO A 402 -32.47 13.61 25.79
C PRO A 402 -32.81 13.98 24.33
N LYS A 403 -33.65 13.14 23.75
CA LYS A 403 -34.84 13.43 22.93
C LYS A 403 -34.78 14.61 21.94
N VAL A 404 -34.57 14.27 20.66
CA VAL A 404 -35.30 14.86 19.53
C VAL A 404 -35.97 13.73 18.75
N ALA A 405 -37.28 13.86 18.55
CA ALA A 405 -38.15 12.90 17.85
C ALA A 405 -38.16 13.21 16.32
N PRO A 406 -38.61 12.28 15.45
CA PRO A 406 -37.78 11.81 14.35
C PRO A 406 -38.28 12.23 12.95
N LEU A 407 -37.36 12.27 12.00
CA LEU A 407 -37.61 11.80 10.63
C LEU A 407 -36.66 10.63 10.40
N SER A 408 -37.20 9.42 10.39
CA SER A 408 -36.45 8.18 10.16
C SER A 408 -35.69 8.24 8.83
N PRO A 409 -34.42 7.79 8.75
CA PRO A 409 -33.86 7.41 7.46
C PRO A 409 -34.65 6.20 6.92
N PRO A 410 -34.88 6.09 5.60
CA PRO A 410 -35.49 4.90 5.06
C PRO A 410 -34.60 3.71 5.40
N VAL A 411 -35.22 2.61 5.80
CA VAL A 411 -34.56 1.31 5.92
C VAL A 411 -33.74 1.08 4.64
N PRO A 412 -32.44 0.74 4.71
CA PRO A 412 -31.68 0.42 3.51
C PRO A 412 -32.41 -0.68 2.77
N ALA A 413 -32.77 -0.41 1.52
CA ALA A 413 -33.63 -1.30 0.78
C ALA A 413 -32.91 -2.64 0.54
N PRO A 414 -33.59 -3.79 0.68
CA PRO A 414 -32.97 -5.10 0.43
C PRO A 414 -32.33 -5.15 -0.96
N ALA A 415 -31.31 -5.99 -1.16
CA ALA A 415 -30.66 -6.13 -2.46
C ALA A 415 -31.65 -6.39 -3.62
N ASP A 416 -32.79 -7.04 -3.35
CA ASP A 416 -33.84 -7.32 -4.32
C ASP A 416 -34.63 -6.07 -4.75
N HIS A 417 -34.70 -5.03 -3.91
CA HIS A 417 -35.21 -3.72 -4.30
C HIS A 417 -34.34 -3.11 -5.40
N TRP A 418 -33.02 -3.14 -5.24
CA TRP A 418 -32.09 -2.58 -6.23
C TRP A 418 -32.04 -3.38 -7.53
N VAL A 419 -32.27 -4.70 -7.46
CA VAL A 419 -32.51 -5.53 -8.66
C VAL A 419 -33.73 -5.02 -9.41
N HIS A 420 -34.84 -4.77 -8.72
CA HIS A 420 -36.05 -4.24 -9.33
C HIS A 420 -35.80 -2.86 -9.95
N CYS A 421 -35.23 -1.90 -9.19
CA CYS A 421 -34.95 -0.56 -9.69
C CYS A 421 -34.00 -0.54 -10.90
N ALA A 422 -32.99 -1.42 -10.92
CA ALA A 422 -32.10 -1.56 -12.07
C ALA A 422 -32.85 -2.07 -13.33
N LEU A 423 -33.72 -3.08 -13.16
CA LEU A 423 -34.47 -3.67 -14.27
C LEU A 423 -35.61 -2.78 -14.80
N THR A 424 -36.29 -2.03 -13.92
CA THR A 424 -37.41 -1.15 -14.29
C THR A 424 -36.99 0.29 -14.59
N ARG A 425 -35.75 0.65 -14.27
CA ARG A 425 -35.21 2.02 -14.37
C ARG A 425 -36.04 3.04 -13.60
N ASP A 426 -36.43 2.67 -12.38
CA ASP A 426 -37.18 3.54 -11.47
C ASP A 426 -36.43 4.87 -11.25
N GLN A 427 -36.92 5.93 -11.92
CA GLN A 427 -36.25 7.23 -11.92
C GLN A 427 -36.25 7.87 -10.54
N ASP A 428 -37.30 7.66 -9.75
CA ASP A 428 -37.47 8.30 -8.44
C ASP A 428 -36.57 7.64 -7.38
N ALA A 429 -36.46 6.31 -7.41
CA ALA A 429 -35.54 5.59 -6.53
C ALA A 429 -34.07 5.86 -6.89
N LEU A 430 -33.74 5.86 -8.18
CA LEU A 430 -32.37 6.05 -8.65
C LEU A 430 -31.89 7.51 -8.56
N ALA A 431 -32.79 8.50 -8.61
CA ALA A 431 -32.42 9.92 -8.49
C ALA A 431 -31.81 10.28 -7.13
N ARG A 432 -32.08 9.47 -6.08
CA ARG A 432 -31.56 9.67 -4.72
C ARG A 432 -30.16 9.10 -4.51
N LEU A 433 -29.64 8.32 -5.48
CA LEU A 433 -28.33 7.68 -5.40
C LEU A 433 -27.22 8.57 -5.98
N HIS A 434 -25.97 8.27 -5.61
CA HIS A 434 -24.83 8.90 -6.25
C HIS A 434 -24.87 8.77 -7.78
N GLY A 435 -24.52 9.84 -8.49
CA GLY A 435 -24.68 9.92 -9.95
C GLY A 435 -23.96 8.81 -10.72
N GLY A 436 -22.79 8.38 -10.24
CA GLY A 436 -22.07 7.23 -10.82
C GLY A 436 -22.77 5.89 -10.53
N LEU A 437 -23.31 5.72 -9.33
CA LEU A 437 -24.03 4.50 -8.95
C LEU A 437 -25.34 4.35 -9.73
N ARG A 438 -26.06 5.45 -9.91
CA ARG A 438 -27.25 5.52 -10.79
C ARG A 438 -26.91 5.05 -12.21
N LYS A 439 -25.86 5.60 -12.82
CA LYS A 439 -25.43 5.21 -14.18
C LYS A 439 -25.06 3.72 -14.25
N ALA A 440 -24.35 3.23 -13.23
CA ALA A 440 -23.99 1.82 -13.13
C ALA A 440 -25.23 0.91 -13.04
N LEU A 441 -26.22 1.25 -12.21
CA LEU A 441 -27.45 0.46 -12.08
C LEU A 441 -28.27 0.41 -13.37
N VAL A 442 -28.39 1.54 -14.07
CA VAL A 442 -29.06 1.58 -15.38
C VAL A 442 -28.33 0.69 -16.38
N PHE A 443 -27.00 0.79 -16.46
CA PHE A 443 -26.19 -0.03 -17.36
C PHE A 443 -26.32 -1.53 -17.05
N LEU A 444 -26.30 -1.92 -15.76
CA LEU A 444 -26.48 -3.31 -15.36
C LEU A 444 -27.85 -3.84 -15.74
N GLY A 445 -28.92 -3.05 -15.57
CA GLY A 445 -30.27 -3.45 -15.98
C GLY A 445 -30.40 -3.66 -17.49
N GLU A 446 -29.65 -2.91 -18.30
CA GLU A 446 -29.66 -3.00 -19.77
C GLU A 446 -28.81 -4.14 -20.33
N ARG A 447 -27.63 -4.37 -19.73
CA ARG A 447 -26.57 -5.19 -20.31
C ARG A 447 -26.21 -6.39 -19.44
N PHE A 448 -27.07 -6.81 -18.50
CA PHE A 448 -26.77 -7.87 -17.53
C PHE A 448 -26.24 -9.18 -18.15
N ALA A 449 -26.62 -9.52 -19.38
CA ALA A 449 -26.18 -10.75 -20.06
C ALA A 449 -24.72 -10.67 -20.58
N ASP A 450 -24.15 -9.48 -20.71
CA ASP A 450 -22.80 -9.28 -21.23
C ASP A 450 -21.73 -9.62 -20.19
N PRO A 451 -20.49 -9.94 -20.61
CA PRO A 451 -19.34 -10.07 -19.72
C PRO A 451 -18.90 -8.69 -19.20
N ILE A 452 -19.62 -8.15 -18.23
CA ILE A 452 -19.32 -6.85 -17.61
C ILE A 452 -18.22 -7.01 -16.56
N THR A 453 -17.14 -6.24 -16.69
CA THR A 453 -16.13 -6.08 -15.64
C THR A 453 -16.42 -4.84 -14.80
N LEU A 454 -15.85 -4.78 -13.59
CA LEU A 454 -15.96 -3.58 -12.76
C LEU A 454 -15.32 -2.36 -13.43
N ASP A 455 -14.22 -2.56 -14.17
CA ASP A 455 -13.54 -1.52 -14.94
C ASP A 455 -14.46 -0.94 -16.04
N GLU A 456 -15.08 -1.82 -16.83
CA GLU A 456 -16.08 -1.47 -17.84
C GLU A 456 -17.22 -0.64 -17.23
N LEU A 457 -17.81 -1.15 -16.15
CA LEU A 457 -18.91 -0.48 -15.47
C LEU A 457 -18.49 0.89 -14.91
N SER A 458 -17.27 1.00 -14.40
CA SER A 458 -16.74 2.25 -13.86
C SER A 458 -16.53 3.33 -14.93
N ARG A 459 -16.06 2.94 -16.13
CA ARG A 459 -15.97 3.83 -17.29
C ARG A 459 -17.34 4.36 -17.70
N GLN A 460 -18.35 3.49 -17.78
CA GLN A 460 -19.73 3.87 -18.11
C GLN A 460 -20.37 4.75 -17.01
N ALA A 461 -19.98 4.52 -15.76
CA ALA A 461 -20.42 5.30 -14.60
C ALA A 461 -19.66 6.62 -14.42
N HIS A 462 -18.57 6.84 -15.18
CA HIS A 462 -17.64 7.97 -15.05
C HIS A 462 -17.07 8.14 -13.63
N VAL A 463 -16.71 7.02 -13.00
CA VAL A 463 -16.06 6.97 -11.68
C VAL A 463 -14.92 5.94 -11.70
N SER A 464 -14.02 5.96 -10.72
CA SER A 464 -12.99 4.93 -10.63
C SER A 464 -13.57 3.56 -10.21
N PRO A 465 -12.94 2.43 -10.57
CA PRO A 465 -13.38 1.09 -10.15
C PRO A 465 -13.49 0.94 -8.62
N SER A 466 -12.54 1.51 -7.87
CA SER A 466 -12.52 1.46 -6.41
C SER A 466 -13.66 2.28 -5.80
N HIS A 467 -13.90 3.49 -6.32
CA HIS A 467 -15.00 4.33 -5.84
C HIS A 467 -16.35 3.70 -6.19
N LEU A 468 -16.51 3.13 -7.39
CA LEU A 468 -17.73 2.43 -7.73
C LEU A 468 -17.97 1.23 -6.78
N SER A 469 -16.94 0.44 -6.49
CA SER A 469 -17.04 -0.66 -5.52
C SER A 469 -17.43 -0.18 -4.13
N TYR A 470 -16.90 0.95 -3.69
CA TYR A 470 -17.30 1.60 -2.44
C TYR A 470 -18.79 1.94 -2.46
N LEU A 471 -19.28 2.63 -3.51
CA LEU A 471 -20.69 3.02 -3.64
C LEU A 471 -21.65 1.82 -3.61
N PHE A 472 -21.30 0.71 -4.28
CA PHE A 472 -22.07 -0.54 -4.20
C PHE A 472 -22.21 -1.03 -2.74
N ARG A 473 -21.11 -1.00 -1.98
CA ARG A 473 -21.09 -1.49 -0.60
C ARG A 473 -21.81 -0.55 0.36
N THR A 474 -21.61 0.76 0.24
CA THR A 474 -22.16 1.73 1.19
C THR A 474 -23.62 2.05 0.92
N GLU A 475 -24.01 2.27 -0.33
CA GLU A 475 -25.37 2.67 -0.68
C GLU A 475 -26.31 1.48 -0.95
N LEU A 476 -25.80 0.38 -1.53
CA LEU A 476 -26.64 -0.78 -1.89
C LEU A 476 -26.43 -1.98 -0.97
N GLN A 477 -25.48 -1.91 -0.02
CA GLN A 477 -25.15 -3.00 0.90
C GLN A 477 -24.84 -4.32 0.18
N THR A 478 -24.23 -4.23 -1.01
CA THR A 478 -23.85 -5.40 -1.81
C THR A 478 -22.61 -5.11 -2.64
N SER A 479 -22.05 -6.12 -3.30
CA SER A 479 -20.96 -5.92 -4.26
C SER A 479 -21.51 -5.82 -5.67
N PHE A 480 -20.74 -5.23 -6.60
CA PHE A 480 -21.06 -5.24 -8.03
C PHE A 480 -21.40 -6.66 -8.53
N LYS A 481 -20.53 -7.65 -8.24
CA LYS A 481 -20.76 -9.06 -8.62
C LYS A 481 -21.98 -9.65 -7.92
N GLY A 482 -22.24 -9.25 -6.67
CA GLY A 482 -23.40 -9.67 -5.89
C GLY A 482 -24.71 -9.21 -6.52
N LEU A 483 -24.81 -7.93 -6.87
CA LEU A 483 -26.00 -7.38 -7.52
C LEU A 483 -26.18 -7.94 -8.93
N LEU A 484 -25.12 -7.97 -9.75
CA LEU A 484 -25.19 -8.53 -11.11
C LEU A 484 -25.64 -10.00 -11.07
N GLY A 485 -25.13 -10.79 -10.14
CA GLY A 485 -25.57 -12.17 -9.93
C GLY A 485 -27.07 -12.26 -9.60
N ARG A 486 -27.58 -11.40 -8.71
CA ARG A 486 -29.01 -11.36 -8.38
C ARG A 486 -29.88 -10.95 -9.57
N ILE A 487 -29.48 -9.92 -10.33
CA ILE A 487 -30.18 -9.50 -11.56
C ILE A 487 -30.28 -10.68 -12.55
N ARG A 488 -29.18 -11.38 -12.79
CA ARG A 488 -29.15 -12.52 -13.72
C ARG A 488 -30.02 -13.69 -13.25
N ILE A 489 -30.00 -14.01 -11.95
CA ILE A 489 -30.86 -15.07 -11.40
C ILE A 489 -32.34 -14.66 -11.44
N HIS A 490 -32.68 -13.39 -11.17
CA HIS A 490 -34.04 -12.88 -11.31
C HIS A 490 -34.55 -13.04 -12.76
N LYS A 491 -33.74 -12.64 -13.75
CA LYS A 491 -34.04 -12.87 -15.17
C LYS A 491 -34.15 -14.35 -15.54
N ALA A 492 -33.34 -15.21 -14.92
CA ALA A 492 -33.45 -16.64 -15.13
C ALA A 492 -34.79 -17.19 -14.62
N GLN A 493 -35.28 -16.73 -13.46
CA GLN A 493 -36.58 -17.11 -12.93
C GLN A 493 -37.71 -16.69 -13.89
N GLU A 494 -37.66 -15.47 -14.44
CA GLU A 494 -38.62 -15.01 -15.46
C GLU A 494 -38.62 -15.90 -16.70
N LEU A 495 -37.45 -16.23 -17.25
CA LEU A 495 -37.33 -17.12 -18.41
C LEU A 495 -37.83 -18.54 -18.13
N LEU A 496 -37.56 -19.06 -16.93
CA LEU A 496 -38.06 -20.38 -16.50
C LEU A 496 -39.58 -20.42 -16.36
N ALA A 497 -40.19 -19.30 -15.96
CA ALA A 497 -41.64 -19.16 -15.84
C ALA A 497 -42.31 -18.98 -17.21
N ALA A 498 -41.75 -18.13 -18.08
CA ALA A 498 -42.29 -17.81 -19.39
C ALA A 498 -42.11 -18.94 -20.41
N CYS A 499 -40.95 -19.61 -20.42
CA CYS A 499 -40.55 -20.55 -21.46
C CYS A 499 -40.25 -21.94 -20.89
N ARG A 500 -41.31 -22.70 -20.56
CA ARG A 500 -41.19 -24.01 -19.87
C ARG A 500 -40.35 -25.06 -20.61
N ARG A 501 -40.25 -24.96 -21.94
CA ARG A 501 -39.49 -25.89 -22.79
C ARG A 501 -38.03 -25.48 -23.02
N LEU A 502 -37.62 -24.27 -22.63
CA LEU A 502 -36.26 -23.79 -22.88
C LEU A 502 -35.25 -24.63 -22.08
N PRO A 503 -34.19 -25.19 -22.68
CA PRO A 503 -33.16 -25.91 -21.94
C PRO A 503 -32.54 -25.05 -20.83
N ILE A 504 -32.16 -25.66 -19.70
CA ILE A 504 -31.54 -24.93 -18.57
C ILE A 504 -30.22 -24.28 -18.98
N THR A 505 -29.49 -24.93 -19.90
CA THR A 505 -28.27 -24.41 -20.54
C THR A 505 -28.54 -23.12 -21.31
N GLU A 506 -29.59 -23.08 -22.12
CA GLU A 506 -29.99 -21.89 -22.88
C GLU A 506 -30.46 -20.77 -21.96
N VAL A 507 -31.18 -21.08 -20.88
CA VAL A 507 -31.52 -20.09 -19.83
C VAL A 507 -30.26 -19.49 -19.23
N ALA A 508 -29.27 -20.32 -18.86
CA ALA A 508 -28.01 -19.88 -18.27
C ALA A 508 -27.25 -18.94 -19.20
N MET A 509 -27.12 -19.30 -20.49
CA MET A 509 -26.46 -18.48 -21.50
C MET A 509 -27.20 -17.16 -21.75
N SER A 510 -28.53 -17.20 -21.80
CA SER A 510 -29.37 -16.01 -22.06
C SER A 510 -29.28 -14.95 -20.96
N VAL A 511 -28.85 -15.32 -19.75
CA VAL A 511 -28.64 -14.39 -18.62
C VAL A 511 -27.17 -14.18 -18.29
N GLY A 512 -26.25 -14.55 -19.20
CA GLY A 512 -24.83 -14.20 -19.10
C GLY A 512 -23.96 -15.15 -18.27
N TYR A 513 -24.40 -16.39 -18.04
CA TYR A 513 -23.53 -17.44 -17.50
C TYR A 513 -22.92 -18.26 -18.65
N GLY A 514 -21.60 -18.26 -18.74
CA GLY A 514 -20.85 -19.10 -19.69
C GLY A 514 -20.64 -20.55 -19.23
N ASP A 515 -20.95 -20.85 -17.97
CA ASP A 515 -20.78 -22.18 -17.37
C ASP A 515 -22.06 -22.60 -16.63
N LEU A 516 -22.58 -23.78 -16.98
CA LEU A 516 -23.80 -24.34 -16.39
C LEU A 516 -23.62 -24.65 -14.90
N SER A 517 -22.44 -25.13 -14.49
CA SER A 517 -22.19 -25.52 -13.11
C SER A 517 -22.20 -24.30 -12.18
N HIS A 518 -21.60 -23.19 -12.61
CA HIS A 518 -21.59 -21.91 -11.92
C HIS A 518 -22.99 -21.29 -11.84
N PHE A 519 -23.78 -21.41 -12.92
CA PHE A 519 -25.19 -21.01 -12.92
C PHE A 519 -26.01 -21.79 -11.90
N GLU A 520 -25.96 -23.12 -11.92
CA GLU A 520 -26.74 -23.96 -11.01
C GLU A 520 -26.38 -23.73 -9.54
N LYS A 521 -25.09 -23.56 -9.23
CA LYS A 521 -24.63 -23.19 -7.87
C LYS A 521 -25.16 -21.81 -7.45
N SER A 522 -25.08 -20.82 -8.34
CA SER A 522 -25.56 -19.46 -8.06
C SER A 522 -27.08 -19.42 -7.85
N PHE A 523 -27.82 -20.13 -8.69
CA PHE A 523 -29.27 -20.25 -8.61
C PHE A 523 -29.69 -20.95 -7.31
N ARG A 524 -29.08 -22.08 -6.96
CA ARG A 524 -29.38 -22.78 -5.70
C ARG A 524 -29.08 -21.91 -4.48
N ARG A 525 -27.99 -21.16 -4.49
CA ARG A 525 -27.62 -20.27 -3.38
C ARG A 525 -28.65 -19.13 -3.17
N LEU A 526 -29.15 -18.53 -4.25
CA LEU A 526 -30.04 -17.37 -4.17
C LEU A 526 -31.52 -17.76 -4.08
N VAL A 527 -31.92 -18.91 -4.61
CA VAL A 527 -33.32 -19.35 -4.71
C VAL A 527 -33.64 -20.51 -3.75
N GLY A 528 -32.62 -21.17 -3.19
CA GLY A 528 -32.77 -22.31 -2.28
C GLY A 528 -33.02 -23.66 -2.95
N GLN A 529 -33.19 -23.70 -4.27
CA GLN A 529 -33.46 -24.92 -5.05
C GLN A 529 -32.76 -24.86 -6.41
N SER A 530 -32.57 -26.01 -7.08
CA SER A 530 -31.98 -26.02 -8.42
C SER A 530 -32.92 -25.41 -9.49
N PRO A 531 -32.40 -24.92 -10.62
CA PRO A 531 -33.23 -24.44 -11.73
C PRO A 531 -34.26 -25.46 -12.23
N ARG A 532 -33.91 -26.75 -12.20
CA ARG A 532 -34.81 -27.87 -12.60
C ARG A 532 -35.93 -28.09 -11.59
N GLU A 533 -35.62 -28.06 -10.30
CA GLU A 533 -36.62 -28.15 -9.22
C GLU A 533 -37.54 -26.93 -9.23
N TYR A 534 -36.98 -25.73 -9.39
CA TYR A 534 -37.74 -24.49 -9.53
C TYR A 534 -38.79 -24.59 -10.66
N ARG A 535 -38.36 -25.03 -11.85
CA ARG A 535 -39.26 -25.23 -13.01
C ARG A 535 -40.32 -26.31 -12.76
N ARG A 536 -39.96 -27.40 -12.06
CA ARG A 536 -40.90 -28.47 -11.71
C ARG A 536 -41.96 -27.98 -10.73
N ASN A 537 -41.56 -27.19 -9.74
CA ASN A 537 -42.46 -26.63 -8.73
C ASN A 537 -43.45 -25.61 -9.34
N LEU A 538 -43.01 -24.83 -10.33
CA LEU A 538 -43.91 -23.99 -11.15
C LEU A 538 -44.95 -24.82 -11.94
N SER A 539 -44.65 -26.08 -12.24
CA SER A 539 -45.55 -26.99 -12.96
C SER A 539 -46.54 -27.69 -12.04
N GLY A 540 -46.14 -28.01 -10.80
CA GLY A 540 -47.02 -28.57 -9.77
C GLY A 540 -48.04 -27.56 -9.23
N ALA A 541 -47.66 -26.29 -9.05
CA ALA A 541 -48.57 -25.24 -8.57
C ALA A 541 -49.70 -24.89 -9.56
N ALA A 542 -49.48 -25.10 -10.87
CA ALA A 542 -50.49 -24.84 -11.91
C ALA A 542 -51.49 -26.01 -12.12
N ALA A 543 -51.26 -27.17 -11.49
CA ALA A 543 -52.15 -28.34 -11.58
C ALA A 543 -53.16 -28.42 -10.41
N HIS A 544 -53.09 -27.50 -9.44
CA HIS A 544 -53.97 -27.43 -8.26
C HIS A 544 -54.64 -26.05 -8.10
N GLY A 545 -54.56 -25.19 -9.13
CA GLY A 545 -55.17 -23.86 -9.16
C GLY A 545 -56.30 -23.78 -10.16
#